data_AF-A0A3G8MC25-F1
#
_entry.id   AF-A0A3G8MC25-F1
#
_cell.length_a   1.000
_cell.length_b   1.000
_cell.length_c   1.000
_cell.angle_alpha   90.00
_cell.angle_beta   90.00
_cell.angle_gamma   90.00
#
_symmetry.space_group_name_H-M   'P 1'
#
loop_
_entity.id
_entity.type
_entity.pdbx_description
1 polymer ?
#
loop_
_entity_poly.entity_id
_entity_poly.type
_entity_poly.pdbx_seq_one_letter_code
_entity_poly.pdbx_strand_id
1 'polypeptide(L)'
;MRNFFRTLAPEQFNAKVEIHADGSYSYSYEGILIFVPALIQASRGNVDAHMEAQLTEAAVQLRQEGFQKADYLGRGRYSVVLERSGSRGQSSFFPSREMKVFSIRPQPDGAIVIGGSRPDATAPCQLNGTDAQIDGRLIVTLERGVNVLNHNAQCKLSTLNLFGAFQWHIRSPDANPFMLVRPIQAET
;
A
#
# COMPACT_ATOMS: atom_id res chain seq x y z
N MET A 1 11.24 -18.60 3.30
CA MET A 1 11.74 -17.21 3.29
C MET A 1 11.14 -16.41 4.45
N ARG A 2 11.78 -16.37 5.63
CA ARG A 2 11.19 -15.73 6.84
C ARG A 2 10.94 -14.22 6.74
N ASN A 3 11.48 -13.54 5.74
CA ASN A 3 11.41 -12.08 5.62
C ASN A 3 10.74 -11.57 4.32
N PHE A 4 10.17 -12.45 3.50
CA PHE A 4 9.69 -12.11 2.15
C PHE A 4 8.80 -10.86 2.12
N PHE A 5 7.79 -10.81 2.98
CA PHE A 5 6.83 -9.69 3.05
C PHE A 5 7.42 -8.37 3.54
N ARG A 6 8.44 -8.41 4.42
CA ARG A 6 9.10 -7.20 4.95
C ARG A 6 9.93 -6.47 3.89
N THR A 7 10.34 -7.20 2.87
CA THR A 7 11.19 -6.75 1.76
C THR A 7 10.41 -6.44 0.49
N LEU A 8 9.07 -6.54 0.53
CA LEU A 8 8.24 -6.11 -0.60
C LEU A 8 8.19 -4.59 -0.67
N ALA A 9 8.38 -4.06 -1.87
CA ALA A 9 8.17 -2.66 -2.18
C ALA A 9 7.23 -2.51 -3.39
N PRO A 10 6.48 -1.40 -3.48
CA PRO A 10 5.70 -1.10 -4.67
C PRO A 10 6.62 -0.65 -5.81
N GLU A 11 6.31 -1.05 -7.04
CA GLU A 11 6.94 -0.51 -8.25
C GLU A 11 5.92 0.32 -9.03
N GLN A 12 4.82 -0.29 -9.46
CA GLN A 12 3.72 0.40 -10.16
C GLN A 12 2.38 0.05 -9.55
N PHE A 13 1.49 1.00 -9.29
CA PHE A 13 0.20 0.64 -8.66
C PHE A 13 -0.93 1.67 -8.77
N ASN A 14 -2.14 1.16 -8.59
CA ASN A 14 -3.30 1.94 -8.20
C ASN A 14 -3.84 1.38 -6.88
N ALA A 15 -3.85 2.21 -5.84
CA ALA A 15 -4.39 1.90 -4.53
C ALA A 15 -5.63 2.75 -4.26
N LYS A 16 -6.64 2.14 -3.65
CA LYS A 16 -7.85 2.83 -3.21
C LYS A 16 -8.10 2.53 -1.74
N VAL A 17 -8.52 3.53 -0.99
CA VAL A 17 -8.97 3.40 0.40
C VAL A 17 -10.34 4.07 0.50
N GLU A 18 -11.30 3.36 1.06
CA GLU A 18 -12.61 3.91 1.39
C GLU A 18 -12.78 3.93 2.90
N ILE A 19 -13.14 5.09 3.45
CA ILE A 19 -13.45 5.26 4.87
C ILE A 19 -14.95 5.41 5.04
N HIS A 20 -15.53 4.54 5.86
CA HIS A 20 -16.96 4.49 6.14
C HIS A 20 -17.32 5.36 7.35
N ALA A 21 -18.59 5.77 7.43
CA ALA A 21 -19.09 6.65 8.48
C ALA A 21 -19.02 6.03 9.90
N ASP A 22 -19.04 4.70 10.00
CA ASP A 22 -18.86 3.96 11.26
C ASP A 22 -17.37 3.84 11.68
N GLY A 23 -16.44 4.32 10.84
CA GLY A 23 -15.01 4.22 11.04
C GLY A 23 -14.38 2.89 10.65
N SER A 24 -15.15 1.97 10.05
CA SER A 24 -14.59 0.86 9.27
C SER A 24 -14.01 1.38 7.95
N TYR A 25 -13.27 0.53 7.26
CA TYR A 25 -12.66 0.88 6.00
C TYR A 25 -12.50 -0.34 5.09
N SER A 26 -12.41 -0.06 3.79
CA SER A 26 -11.96 -1.02 2.79
C SER A 26 -10.79 -0.44 2.00
N TYR A 27 -9.97 -1.31 1.43
CA TYR A 27 -8.94 -0.89 0.50
C TYR A 27 -8.67 -1.94 -0.55
N SER A 28 -8.23 -1.46 -1.71
CA SER A 28 -7.75 -2.30 -2.80
C SER A 28 -6.38 -1.85 -3.28
N TYR A 29 -5.64 -2.80 -3.82
CA TYR A 29 -4.35 -2.59 -4.46
C TYR A 29 -4.26 -3.45 -5.70
N GLU A 30 -3.97 -2.80 -6.82
CA GLU A 30 -3.62 -3.46 -8.07
C GLU A 30 -2.29 -2.90 -8.56
N GLY A 31 -1.33 -3.77 -8.84
CA GLY A 31 -0.02 -3.30 -9.29
C GLY A 31 1.07 -4.35 -9.31
N ILE A 32 2.30 -3.86 -9.32
CA ILE A 32 3.53 -4.63 -9.26
C ILE A 32 4.15 -4.44 -7.88
N LEU A 33 4.36 -5.55 -7.17
CA LEU A 33 5.25 -5.61 -6.01
C LEU A 33 6.59 -6.21 -6.42
N ILE A 34 7.65 -5.70 -5.82
CA ILE A 34 9.02 -6.18 -6.03
C ILE A 34 9.58 -6.75 -4.73
N PHE A 35 10.19 -7.92 -4.84
CA PHE A 35 11.04 -8.47 -3.80
C PHE A 35 12.45 -7.90 -3.98
N VAL A 36 12.74 -6.84 -3.22
CA VAL A 36 13.95 -6.01 -3.36
C VAL A 36 15.26 -6.82 -3.40
N PRO A 37 15.48 -7.86 -2.56
CA PRO A 37 16.73 -8.63 -2.61
C PRO A 37 16.99 -9.30 -3.96
N ALA A 38 15.96 -9.79 -4.65
CA ALA A 38 16.12 -10.37 -5.99
C ALA A 38 16.47 -9.32 -7.03
N LEU A 39 15.93 -8.10 -6.92
CA LEU A 39 16.30 -7.00 -7.82
C LEU A 39 17.77 -6.57 -7.62
N ILE A 40 18.25 -6.52 -6.38
CA ILE A 40 19.67 -6.23 -6.08
C ILE A 40 20.57 -7.33 -6.65
N GLN A 41 20.17 -8.61 -6.54
CA GLN A 41 20.92 -9.70 -7.14
C GLN A 41 20.92 -9.58 -8.67
N ALA A 42 19.76 -9.25 -9.26
CA ALA A 42 19.59 -9.04 -10.68
C ALA A 42 20.34 -7.81 -11.23
N SER A 43 20.66 -6.82 -10.39
CA SER A 43 21.49 -5.67 -10.79
C SER A 43 22.99 -5.99 -10.74
N ARG A 44 23.38 -7.03 -10.00
CA ARG A 44 24.76 -7.53 -9.88
C ARG A 44 25.09 -8.68 -10.83
N GLY A 45 24.12 -9.14 -11.61
CA GLY A 45 24.24 -10.31 -12.48
C GLY A 45 22.88 -10.98 -12.67
N ASN A 46 22.87 -12.29 -12.89
CA ASN A 46 21.61 -13.02 -13.06
C ASN A 46 21.10 -13.55 -11.72
N VAL A 47 19.76 -13.64 -11.62
CA VAL A 47 19.10 -14.47 -10.62
C VAL A 47 19.20 -15.91 -11.11
N ASP A 48 19.76 -16.80 -10.31
CA ASP A 48 19.91 -18.20 -10.70
C ASP A 48 18.57 -18.95 -10.69
N ALA A 49 18.54 -20.11 -11.35
CA ALA A 49 17.31 -20.91 -11.48
C ALA A 49 16.74 -21.39 -10.14
N HIS A 50 17.59 -21.59 -9.12
CA HIS A 50 17.12 -21.99 -7.80
C HIS A 50 16.38 -20.85 -7.10
N MET A 51 16.92 -19.64 -7.17
CA MET A 51 16.27 -18.44 -6.67
C MET A 51 14.99 -18.13 -7.46
N GLU A 52 14.99 -18.25 -8.79
CA GLU A 52 13.78 -18.08 -9.62
C GLU A 52 12.65 -19.06 -9.24
N ALA A 53 12.98 -20.32 -8.95
CA ALA A 53 12.01 -21.30 -8.45
C ALA A 53 11.46 -20.90 -7.07
N GLN A 54 12.32 -20.45 -6.15
CA GLN A 54 11.88 -19.94 -4.85
C GLN A 54 10.94 -18.74 -4.99
N LEU A 55 11.27 -17.79 -5.88
CA LEU A 55 10.47 -16.59 -6.12
C LEU A 55 9.12 -16.92 -6.76
N THR A 56 9.07 -17.93 -7.63
CA THR A 56 7.81 -18.48 -8.16
C THR A 56 6.93 -18.99 -7.02
N GLU A 57 7.53 -19.70 -6.06
CA GLU A 57 6.79 -20.31 -4.95
C GLU A 57 6.30 -19.25 -3.95
N ALA A 58 7.01 -18.13 -3.84
CA ALA A 58 6.56 -16.99 -3.04
C ALA A 58 5.27 -16.36 -3.60
N ALA A 59 4.97 -16.53 -4.90
CA ALA A 59 3.69 -16.12 -5.46
C ALA A 59 2.51 -16.93 -4.87
N VAL A 60 2.74 -18.20 -4.54
CA VAL A 60 1.75 -19.03 -3.83
C VAL A 60 1.54 -18.51 -2.41
N GLN A 61 2.61 -18.12 -1.72
CA GLN A 61 2.53 -17.52 -0.38
C GLN A 61 1.76 -16.20 -0.38
N LEU A 62 1.96 -15.35 -1.40
CA LEU A 62 1.15 -14.13 -1.57
C LEU A 62 -0.34 -14.47 -1.64
N ARG A 63 -0.75 -15.46 -2.44
CA ARG A 63 -2.16 -15.87 -2.52
C ARG A 63 -2.69 -16.37 -1.17
N GLN A 64 -1.89 -17.12 -0.41
CA GLN A 64 -2.24 -17.60 0.93
C GLN A 64 -2.44 -16.46 1.94
N GLU A 65 -1.72 -15.35 1.77
CA GLU A 65 -1.91 -14.12 2.56
C GLU A 65 -3.12 -13.28 2.08
N GLY A 66 -3.95 -13.81 1.19
CA GLY A 66 -5.21 -13.19 0.77
C GLY A 66 -5.12 -12.28 -0.44
N PHE A 67 -4.00 -12.30 -1.18
CA PHE A 67 -3.99 -11.70 -2.52
C PHE A 67 -4.88 -12.50 -3.46
N GLN A 68 -5.84 -11.84 -4.10
CA GLN A 68 -6.73 -12.45 -5.08
C GLN A 68 -5.95 -12.93 -6.32
N LYS A 69 -4.92 -12.16 -6.70
CA LYS A 69 -3.98 -12.49 -7.78
C LYS A 69 -2.56 -12.23 -7.30
N ALA A 70 -1.65 -13.12 -7.66
CA ALA A 70 -0.21 -12.93 -7.47
C ALA A 70 0.56 -13.74 -8.52
N ASP A 71 0.86 -13.12 -9.66
CA ASP A 71 1.57 -13.77 -10.75
C ASP A 71 3.03 -13.31 -10.76
N TYR A 72 3.93 -14.28 -10.77
CA TYR A 72 5.35 -14.02 -10.83
C TYR A 72 5.78 -13.63 -12.26
N LEU A 73 6.48 -12.50 -12.38
CA LEU A 73 6.89 -11.91 -13.66
C LEU A 73 8.39 -12.11 -13.95
N GLY A 74 9.11 -12.82 -13.06
CA GLY A 74 10.56 -12.97 -13.13
C GLY A 74 11.31 -11.87 -12.39
N ARG A 75 12.59 -12.12 -12.05
CA ARG A 75 13.49 -11.16 -11.40
C ARG A 75 12.88 -10.49 -10.16
N GLY A 76 12.11 -11.24 -9.36
CA GLY A 76 11.49 -10.74 -8.13
C GLY A 76 10.26 -9.83 -8.30
N ARG A 77 9.66 -9.73 -9.49
CA ARG A 77 8.44 -8.93 -9.74
C ARG A 77 7.18 -9.78 -9.66
N TYR A 78 6.13 -9.21 -9.06
CA TYR A 78 4.83 -9.86 -8.90
C TYR A 78 3.71 -8.92 -9.33
N SER A 79 2.91 -9.31 -10.33
CA SER A 79 1.62 -8.66 -10.60
C SER A 79 0.62 -9.15 -9.56
N VAL A 80 0.05 -8.22 -8.79
CA VAL A 80 -0.81 -8.55 -7.66
C VAL A 80 -2.13 -7.78 -7.70
N VAL A 81 -3.17 -8.42 -7.18
CA VAL A 81 -4.48 -7.81 -6.88
C VAL A 81 -4.86 -8.20 -5.47
N LEU A 82 -5.27 -7.21 -4.68
CA LEU A 82 -5.69 -7.38 -3.29
C LEU A 82 -6.89 -6.50 -3.00
N GLU A 83 -7.84 -7.05 -2.25
CA GLU A 83 -8.88 -6.29 -1.57
C GLU A 83 -8.96 -6.75 -0.12
N ARG A 84 -9.09 -5.81 0.80
CA ARG A 84 -9.21 -6.07 2.23
C ARG A 84 -10.12 -5.04 2.88
N SER A 85 -10.69 -5.42 4.02
CA SER A 85 -11.43 -4.53 4.89
C SER A 85 -10.87 -4.58 6.31
N GLY A 86 -11.15 -3.54 7.07
CA GLY A 86 -10.85 -3.49 8.49
C GLY A 86 -11.99 -2.82 9.26
N SER A 87 -12.25 -3.31 10.46
CA SER A 87 -13.26 -2.74 11.34
C SER A 87 -12.75 -1.48 12.03
N ARG A 88 -13.67 -0.71 12.62
CA ARG A 88 -13.34 0.45 13.45
C ARG A 88 -12.30 0.08 14.52
N GLY A 89 -11.25 0.89 14.64
CA GLY A 89 -10.18 0.66 15.62
C GLY A 89 -9.09 -0.30 15.15
N GLN A 90 -9.26 -0.98 14.01
CA GLN A 90 -8.22 -1.82 13.42
C GLN A 90 -7.19 -0.98 12.65
N SER A 91 -5.92 -1.36 12.73
CA SER A 91 -4.87 -0.76 11.91
C SER A 91 -4.58 -1.62 10.68
N SER A 92 -4.17 -0.98 9.58
CA SER A 92 -3.66 -1.66 8.39
C SER A 92 -2.44 -0.96 7.82
N PHE A 93 -1.56 -1.74 7.22
CA PHE A 93 -0.29 -1.30 6.63
C PHE A 93 -0.10 -2.06 5.32
N PHE A 94 0.10 -1.35 4.22
CA PHE A 94 0.27 -1.98 2.93
C PHE A 94 1.38 -1.32 2.09
N PRO A 95 2.27 -2.10 1.45
CA PRO A 95 2.34 -3.57 1.45
C PRO A 95 2.90 -4.19 2.72
N SER A 96 3.75 -3.47 3.47
CA SER A 96 4.36 -3.98 4.71
C SER A 96 4.47 -2.90 5.78
N ARG A 97 5.04 -3.23 6.94
CA ARG A 97 5.27 -2.22 7.98
C ARG A 97 6.52 -1.38 7.69
N GLU A 98 7.45 -1.92 6.92
CA GLU A 98 8.73 -1.32 6.58
C GLU A 98 8.63 -0.41 5.35
N MET A 99 7.82 -0.80 4.35
CA MET A 99 7.48 0.01 3.18
C MET A 99 5.96 0.07 3.05
N LYS A 100 5.39 1.26 3.19
CA LYS A 100 3.95 1.48 3.08
C LYS A 100 3.67 2.44 1.93
N VAL A 101 2.87 2.01 0.98
CA VAL A 101 2.12 2.93 0.12
C VAL A 101 1.18 3.75 1.01
N PHE A 102 0.47 3.07 1.91
CA PHE A 102 -0.39 3.69 2.90
C PHE A 102 -0.50 2.84 4.16
N SER A 103 -0.98 3.49 5.22
CA SER A 103 -1.45 2.91 6.45
C SER A 103 -2.73 3.59 6.87
N ILE A 104 -3.58 2.84 7.53
CA ILE A 104 -4.82 3.32 8.13
C ILE A 104 -4.67 3.08 9.63
N ARG A 105 -4.64 4.16 10.40
CA ARG A 105 -4.32 4.13 11.84
C ARG A 105 -5.37 4.93 12.62
N PRO A 106 -6.24 4.25 13.38
CA PRO A 106 -7.16 4.94 14.28
C PRO A 106 -6.39 5.62 15.42
N GLN A 107 -6.93 6.72 15.91
CA GLN A 107 -6.41 7.54 16.99
C GLN A 107 -7.30 7.39 18.24
N PRO A 108 -6.76 7.65 19.46
CA PRO A 108 -7.54 7.55 20.69
C PRO A 108 -8.78 8.46 20.74
N ASP A 109 -8.77 9.58 20.03
CA ASP A 109 -9.89 10.52 19.93
C ASP A 109 -10.95 10.11 18.87
N GLY A 110 -10.80 8.91 18.27
CA GLY A 110 -11.68 8.40 17.23
C GLY A 110 -11.38 8.93 15.82
N ALA A 111 -10.37 9.78 15.64
CA ALA A 111 -9.90 10.15 14.31
C ALA A 111 -9.16 8.98 13.64
N ILE A 112 -9.01 9.05 12.32
CA ILE A 112 -8.28 8.07 11.51
C ILE A 112 -7.21 8.81 10.72
N VAL A 113 -5.96 8.36 10.85
CA VAL A 113 -4.83 8.81 10.03
C VAL A 113 -4.66 7.84 8.87
N ILE A 114 -4.80 8.35 7.65
CA ILE A 114 -4.33 7.68 6.44
C ILE A 114 -2.97 8.28 6.11
N GLY A 115 -1.92 7.47 6.12
CA GLY A 115 -0.55 7.96 5.93
C GLY A 115 0.35 6.98 5.23
N GLY A 116 1.17 7.44 4.29
CA GLY A 116 2.31 6.69 3.79
C GLY A 116 3.42 6.60 4.84
N SER A 117 4.47 5.84 4.56
CA SER A 117 5.70 5.93 5.34
C SER A 117 6.91 5.96 4.44
N ARG A 118 7.86 6.81 4.82
CA ARG A 118 9.24 6.69 4.39
C ARG A 118 9.88 5.49 5.12
N PRO A 119 10.44 4.48 4.41
CA PRO A 119 11.28 3.47 5.04
C PRO A 119 12.42 4.15 5.77
N ASP A 120 12.81 3.59 6.92
CA ASP A 120 14.02 4.05 7.58
C ASP A 120 15.27 3.73 6.74
N ALA A 121 16.39 4.36 7.12
CA ALA A 121 17.67 4.19 6.44
C ALA A 121 18.20 2.73 6.47
N THR A 122 17.64 1.89 7.33
CA THR A 122 18.03 0.48 7.52
C THR A 122 17.01 -0.52 6.98
N ALA A 123 15.92 -0.02 6.37
CA ALA A 123 14.81 -0.85 5.98
C ALA A 123 15.21 -1.79 4.84
N PRO A 124 14.85 -3.09 4.92
CA PRO A 124 15.32 -4.09 3.96
C PRO A 124 14.64 -3.96 2.57
N CYS A 125 13.67 -3.05 2.45
CA CYS A 125 12.89 -2.74 1.25
C CYS A 125 13.39 -1.48 0.51
N GLN A 126 14.59 -0.97 0.82
CA GLN A 126 15.17 0.16 0.11
C GLN A 126 15.51 -0.18 -1.35
N LEU A 127 15.20 0.75 -2.26
CA LEU A 127 15.42 0.57 -3.69
C LEU A 127 16.83 0.99 -4.16
N ASN A 128 17.72 1.33 -3.22
CA ASN A 128 19.08 1.77 -3.51
C ASN A 128 19.86 0.66 -4.25
N GLY A 129 20.42 0.98 -5.42
CA GLY A 129 21.15 0.00 -6.24
C GLY A 129 20.27 -0.94 -7.08
N THR A 130 19.00 -0.57 -7.29
CA THR A 130 18.08 -1.25 -8.21
C THR A 130 17.68 -0.33 -9.36
N ASP A 131 17.11 -0.90 -10.43
CA ASP A 131 16.51 -0.17 -11.54
C ASP A 131 15.03 0.21 -11.30
N ALA A 132 14.47 -0.22 -10.16
CA ALA A 132 13.07 0.01 -9.85
C ALA A 132 12.79 1.47 -9.48
N GLN A 133 11.67 1.97 -9.98
CA GLN A 133 11.13 3.27 -9.64
C GLN A 133 9.69 3.09 -9.15
N ILE A 134 9.32 3.88 -8.14
CA ILE A 134 7.94 3.89 -7.66
C ILE A 134 7.15 4.81 -8.59
N ASP A 135 6.05 4.32 -9.13
CA ASP A 135 5.04 5.11 -9.83
C ASP A 135 3.65 4.58 -9.52
N GLY A 136 2.95 5.24 -8.61
CA GLY A 136 1.60 4.80 -8.29
C GLY A 136 0.66 5.91 -7.85
N ARG A 137 -0.61 5.57 -7.81
CA ARG A 137 -1.69 6.45 -7.37
C ARG A 137 -2.34 5.90 -6.12
N LEU A 138 -2.56 6.77 -5.14
CA LEU A 138 -3.43 6.50 -4.01
C LEU A 138 -4.67 7.39 -4.14
N ILE A 139 -5.84 6.79 -4.08
CA ILE A 139 -7.12 7.49 -4.00
C ILE A 139 -7.77 7.14 -2.66
N VAL A 140 -8.17 8.16 -1.91
CA VAL A 140 -8.96 8.00 -0.68
C VAL A 140 -10.36 8.57 -0.94
N THR A 141 -11.38 7.75 -0.74
CA THR A 141 -12.80 8.14 -0.82
C THR A 141 -13.42 8.10 0.57
N LEU A 142 -14.31 9.05 0.85
CA LEU A 142 -14.94 9.21 2.14
C LEU A 142 -16.45 9.11 2.00
N GLU A 143 -17.07 8.27 2.81
CA GLU A 143 -18.52 8.21 2.91
C GLU A 143 -19.07 9.53 3.48
N ARG A 144 -20.33 9.84 3.18
CA ARG A 144 -21.04 10.93 3.86
C ARG A 144 -21.03 10.68 5.36
N GLY A 145 -20.69 11.70 6.14
CA GLY A 145 -20.54 11.58 7.60
C GLY A 145 -19.10 11.37 8.06
N VAL A 146 -18.12 11.42 7.15
CA VAL A 146 -16.70 11.48 7.49
C VAL A 146 -16.17 12.90 7.27
N ASN A 147 -15.73 13.54 8.35
CA ASN A 147 -15.18 14.89 8.31
C ASN A 147 -13.68 14.87 8.03
N VAL A 148 -13.24 15.69 7.08
CA VAL A 148 -11.81 15.89 6.79
C VAL A 148 -11.27 16.94 7.74
N LEU A 149 -10.25 16.56 8.52
CA LEU A 149 -9.60 17.46 9.48
C LEU A 149 -8.33 18.08 8.89
N ASN A 150 -7.55 17.30 8.12
CA ASN A 150 -6.33 17.77 7.46
C ASN A 150 -5.93 16.82 6.32
N HIS A 151 -5.25 17.31 5.28
CA HIS A 151 -4.64 16.47 4.23
C HIS A 151 -3.57 17.22 3.43
N ASN A 152 -2.73 16.47 2.71
CA ASN A 152 -1.78 16.99 1.71
C ASN A 152 -2.04 16.44 0.29
N ALA A 153 -3.25 15.97 0.00
CA ALA A 153 -3.64 15.48 -1.33
C ALA A 153 -3.37 16.51 -2.43
N GLN A 154 -2.88 16.04 -3.58
CA GLN A 154 -2.57 16.86 -4.75
C GLN A 154 -3.84 17.29 -5.50
N CYS A 155 -4.84 16.40 -5.55
CA CYS A 155 -6.11 16.66 -6.22
C CYS A 155 -7.28 16.28 -5.32
N LYS A 156 -8.30 17.13 -5.32
CA LYS A 156 -9.64 16.78 -4.83
C LYS A 156 -10.51 16.44 -6.05
N LEU A 157 -10.86 15.17 -6.18
CA LEU A 157 -11.73 14.72 -7.27
C LEU A 157 -13.17 15.04 -6.88
N SER A 158 -13.77 15.99 -7.59
CA SER A 158 -15.18 16.36 -7.41
C SER A 158 -15.93 15.87 -8.64
N THR A 159 -16.61 14.72 -8.54
CA THR A 159 -17.57 14.28 -9.58
C THR A 159 -18.96 14.23 -8.96
N LEU A 160 -20.01 14.36 -9.79
CA LEU A 160 -21.41 14.46 -9.35
C LEU A 160 -21.87 13.35 -8.38
N ASN A 161 -21.17 12.20 -8.33
CA ASN A 161 -21.54 11.03 -7.53
C ASN A 161 -20.50 10.61 -6.46
N LEU A 162 -19.35 11.28 -6.36
CA LEU A 162 -18.31 10.98 -5.35
C LEU A 162 -18.10 12.20 -4.45
N PHE A 163 -18.69 12.16 -3.26
CA PHE A 163 -18.29 13.06 -2.18
C PHE A 163 -16.89 12.68 -1.71
N GLY A 164 -16.02 13.67 -1.49
CA GLY A 164 -14.80 13.50 -0.69
C GLY A 164 -13.74 12.55 -1.25
N ALA A 165 -13.42 12.61 -2.55
CA ALA A 165 -12.31 11.86 -3.13
C ALA A 165 -11.02 12.68 -3.21
N PHE A 166 -9.90 12.10 -2.77
CA PHE A 166 -8.59 12.74 -2.67
C PHE A 166 -7.52 11.86 -3.29
N GLN A 167 -6.59 12.46 -4.03
CA GLN A 167 -5.60 11.72 -4.78
C GLN A 167 -4.16 12.18 -4.52
N TRP A 168 -3.25 11.21 -4.49
CA TRP A 168 -1.80 11.39 -4.50
C TRP A 168 -1.18 10.60 -5.65
N HIS A 169 -0.26 11.23 -6.37
CA HIS A 169 0.73 10.58 -7.22
C HIS A 169 2.00 10.34 -6.38
N ILE A 170 2.34 9.07 -6.19
CA ILE A 170 3.47 8.60 -5.38
C ILE A 170 4.58 8.16 -6.34
N ARG A 171 5.63 8.98 -6.44
CA ARG A 171 6.82 8.68 -7.27
C ARG A 171 8.05 8.26 -6.47
N SER A 172 7.97 8.38 -5.15
CA SER A 172 9.01 7.98 -4.21
C SER A 172 8.40 7.85 -2.82
N PRO A 173 9.11 7.23 -1.86
CA PRO A 173 8.65 7.19 -0.47
C PRO A 173 8.50 8.57 0.18
N ASP A 174 9.16 9.59 -0.35
CA ASP A 174 9.09 10.97 0.14
C ASP A 174 7.79 11.69 -0.25
N ALA A 175 6.97 11.10 -1.14
CA ALA A 175 5.64 11.63 -1.45
C ALA A 175 4.74 11.75 -0.20
N ASN A 176 5.00 10.92 0.82
CA ASN A 176 4.43 11.00 2.17
C ASN A 176 2.93 11.40 2.18
N PRO A 177 2.05 10.61 1.54
CA PRO A 177 0.62 10.91 1.52
C PRO A 177 0.09 10.96 2.94
N PHE A 178 -0.75 11.94 3.25
CA PHE A 178 -1.29 12.18 4.58
C PHE A 178 -2.71 12.71 4.52
N MET A 179 -3.56 12.13 5.34
CA MET A 179 -4.92 12.59 5.59
C MET A 179 -5.34 12.22 7.02
N LEU A 180 -6.01 13.15 7.68
CA LEU A 180 -6.64 12.98 8.97
C LEU A 180 -8.15 13.20 8.80
N VAL A 181 -8.94 12.20 9.16
CA VAL A 181 -10.41 12.25 9.08
C VAL A 181 -11.04 11.86 10.40
N ARG A 182 -12.30 12.23 10.60
CA ARG A 182 -13.11 11.82 11.75
C ARG A 182 -14.50 11.37 11.28
N PRO A 183 -14.83 10.08 11.40
CA PRO A 183 -16.19 9.61 11.25
C PRO A 183 -17.09 10.22 12.33
N ILE A 184 -18.28 10.68 11.95
CA ILE A 184 -19.29 11.18 12.91
C ILE A 184 -19.79 9.98 13.71
N GLN A 185 -19.73 10.06 15.04
CA GLN A 185 -20.26 9.00 15.89
C GLN A 185 -21.77 8.86 15.62
N ALA A 186 -22.22 7.64 15.29
CA ALA A 186 -23.62 7.33 15.44
C ALA A 186 -23.94 7.38 16.94
N GLU A 187 -24.81 8.30 17.34
CA GLU A 187 -25.41 8.28 18.69
C GLU A 187 -26.15 6.94 18.83
N THR A 188 -25.67 6.08 19.72
CA THR A 188 -26.36 4.86 20.16
C THR A 188 -27.34 5.18 21.26
#